data_AF-L1L9A4-F1
#
_entry.id   AF-L1L9A4-F1
#
_cell.length_a   1.000
_cell.length_b   1.000
_cell.length_c   1.000
_cell.angle_alpha   90.00
_cell.angle_beta   90.00
_cell.angle_gamma   90.00
#
_symmetry.space_group_name_H-M   'P 1'
#
loop_
_entity.id
_entity.type
_entity.pdbx_description
1 polymer ?
#
loop_
_entity_poly.entity_id
_entity_poly.type
_entity_poly.pdbx_seq_one_letter_code
_entity_poly.pdbx_strand_id
1 'polypeptide(L)'
;MFTTRPTLQGTFGMVSSTHWLASQSAMAVLEDGGNAYDAAVAAGFVLHVVEPHLNGPAGEVPIVLATADGEVRVVCGQGVAPAGATIEHYRGLGLDLVPGTGPLAAAVPGAFDAWMLLLRDYGTKDLADVLKYAIGYAEDGHPPVENVAATVESVRALFEEEWISSAEVYLPGGKAPRPGELFRNPALAATWRRLLTEIAGAGDREARIEAAREVWRSGFIAEALVRQAARPTMDTSGERHGGTLTAADLAGWSASYEPPATYDWHGWTVCKAGPWSQGPAFLQQLALLPPELPQYGSAEYVHLLVEGCKLAMADREAWYGDAAPVPLAELLSDEYNAGRRALVGDTASYELRPGGPGGRVPRMSAHARVVASGEPGFNPLGAGEPTVASHGGTRGDTCHLDVVDRWGNMVAATPSGGWLQSNPVVPELGFPLGTRLQMAWLDEGLPNSLTPGRRPRTTLTPSLALRDGVPVMAFGTPGGDQQDQWQPHFFLAVALRPPVRGGLDLQGAIDAPNWHNDGFPSSFYPRGMRPGSLTVESRMPSEVVEELRRRGHDVTVGPAWSEGRLCAVARDPETGVLSAAANPRGTQGYAVGR
;
A
#
# COMPACT_ATOMS: atom_id res chain seq x y z
N MET A 1 26.40 -15.36 7.12
CA MET A 1 25.49 -14.57 7.98
C MET A 1 24.21 -15.37 8.14
N PHE A 2 23.64 -15.46 9.34
CA PHE A 2 22.33 -16.09 9.53
C PHE A 2 21.25 -15.17 8.97
N THR A 3 20.27 -15.76 8.29
CA THR A 3 19.02 -15.12 7.90
C THR A 3 17.87 -15.93 8.48
N THR A 4 16.78 -15.27 8.86
CA THR A 4 15.61 -15.88 9.49
C THR A 4 15.01 -16.97 8.60
N ARG A 5 15.11 -16.80 7.28
CA ARG A 5 14.68 -17.73 6.22
C ARG A 5 15.79 -17.83 5.17
N PRO A 6 15.80 -18.84 4.28
CA PRO A 6 16.57 -18.75 3.06
C PRO A 6 16.02 -17.64 2.14
N THR A 7 16.88 -16.99 1.37
CA THR A 7 16.47 -16.54 0.03
C THR A 7 16.20 -17.82 -0.77
N LEU A 8 14.93 -18.11 -1.04
CA LEU A 8 14.53 -19.29 -1.82
C LEU A 8 15.15 -19.22 -3.21
N GLN A 9 15.50 -20.36 -3.78
CA GLN A 9 15.99 -20.47 -5.17
C GLN A 9 15.30 -21.65 -5.83
N GLY A 10 14.88 -21.48 -7.07
CA GLY A 10 14.06 -22.45 -7.80
C GLY A 10 13.91 -22.09 -9.28
N THR A 11 13.10 -22.86 -10.01
CA THR A 11 12.97 -22.72 -11.47
C THR A 11 11.54 -22.78 -11.99
N PHE A 12 10.55 -22.93 -11.12
CA PHE A 12 9.14 -23.06 -11.50
C PHE A 12 8.33 -21.80 -11.20
N GLY A 13 8.47 -21.25 -10.00
CA GLY A 13 7.71 -20.08 -9.61
C GLY A 13 8.03 -19.67 -8.18
N MET A 14 7.88 -18.39 -7.91
CA MET A 14 8.18 -17.77 -6.64
C MET A 14 7.10 -16.76 -6.30
N VAL A 15 6.61 -16.81 -5.07
CA VAL A 15 5.60 -15.92 -4.52
C VAL A 15 6.08 -15.40 -3.18
N SER A 16 5.90 -14.10 -2.93
CA SER A 16 6.04 -13.51 -1.61
C SER A 16 4.79 -12.68 -1.31
N SER A 17 4.25 -12.78 -0.09
CA SER A 17 3.18 -11.89 0.34
C SER A 17 3.19 -11.66 1.84
N THR A 18 2.39 -10.69 2.29
CA THR A 18 2.21 -10.36 3.70
C THR A 18 1.51 -11.44 4.51
N HIS A 19 0.93 -12.46 3.87
CA HIS A 19 0.29 -13.58 4.56
C HIS A 19 0.53 -14.93 3.87
N TRP A 20 1.01 -15.92 4.63
CA TRP A 20 1.32 -17.26 4.08
C TRP A 20 0.18 -17.96 3.32
N LEU A 21 -1.10 -17.76 3.71
CA LEU A 21 -2.26 -18.34 3.02
C LEU A 21 -2.43 -17.76 1.61
N ALA A 22 -2.18 -16.46 1.44
CA ALA A 22 -2.21 -15.82 0.13
C ALA A 22 -1.03 -16.29 -0.73
N SER A 23 0.18 -16.35 -0.17
CA SER A 23 1.37 -16.85 -0.88
C SER A 23 1.16 -18.26 -1.42
N GLN A 24 0.66 -19.16 -0.57
CA GLN A 24 0.45 -20.56 -0.96
C GLN A 24 -0.73 -20.74 -1.94
N SER A 25 -1.76 -19.90 -1.86
CA SER A 25 -2.88 -19.92 -2.81
C SER A 25 -2.45 -19.45 -4.20
N ALA A 26 -1.65 -18.38 -4.28
CA ALA A 26 -1.01 -17.95 -5.53
C ALA A 26 -0.08 -19.05 -6.08
N MET A 27 0.73 -19.68 -5.23
CA MET A 27 1.58 -20.78 -5.67
C MET A 27 0.76 -21.95 -6.20
N ALA A 28 -0.39 -22.28 -5.58
CA ALA A 28 -1.28 -23.32 -6.07
C ALA A 28 -1.83 -23.01 -7.48
N VAL A 29 -2.03 -21.73 -7.82
CA VAL A 29 -2.38 -21.34 -9.19
C VAL A 29 -1.23 -21.58 -10.17
N LEU A 30 0.01 -21.29 -9.79
CA LEU A 30 1.19 -21.59 -10.59
C LEU A 30 1.35 -23.09 -10.80
N GLU A 31 1.18 -23.89 -9.74
CA GLU A 31 1.23 -25.37 -9.79
C GLU A 31 0.17 -25.96 -10.74
N ASP A 32 -0.98 -25.31 -10.83
CA ASP A 32 -2.07 -25.63 -11.75
C ASP A 32 -1.89 -24.97 -13.13
N GLY A 33 -0.67 -24.57 -13.50
CA GLY A 33 -0.30 -24.05 -14.82
C GLY A 33 -0.72 -22.61 -15.12
N GLY A 34 -1.11 -21.83 -14.12
CA GLY A 34 -1.39 -20.40 -14.27
C GLY A 34 -0.10 -19.58 -14.31
N ASN A 35 -0.19 -18.33 -14.76
CA ASN A 35 0.94 -17.41 -14.79
C ASN A 35 0.98 -16.49 -13.56
N ALA A 36 1.99 -15.61 -13.50
CA ALA A 36 2.19 -14.68 -12.39
C ALA A 36 0.95 -13.81 -12.12
N TYR A 37 0.21 -13.45 -13.17
CA TYR A 37 -0.95 -12.57 -13.09
C TYR A 37 -2.18 -13.32 -12.57
N ASP A 38 -2.41 -14.56 -13.01
CA ASP A 38 -3.44 -15.44 -12.45
C ASP A 38 -3.22 -15.65 -10.94
N ALA A 39 -1.97 -15.92 -10.56
CA ALA A 39 -1.56 -16.14 -9.19
C ALA A 39 -1.74 -14.89 -8.33
N ALA A 40 -1.37 -13.71 -8.86
CA ALA A 40 -1.56 -12.43 -8.16
C ALA A 40 -3.03 -12.12 -7.88
N VAL A 41 -3.92 -12.38 -8.83
CA VAL A 41 -5.37 -12.21 -8.64
C VAL A 41 -5.88 -13.13 -7.53
N ALA A 42 -5.51 -14.41 -7.56
CA ALA A 42 -5.90 -15.34 -6.49
C ALA A 42 -5.39 -14.90 -5.10
N ALA A 43 -4.12 -14.48 -4.99
CA ALA A 43 -3.58 -13.93 -3.75
C ALA A 43 -4.32 -12.66 -3.31
N GLY A 44 -4.59 -11.72 -4.22
CA GLY A 44 -5.32 -10.49 -3.91
C GLY A 44 -6.68 -10.76 -3.26
N PHE A 45 -7.45 -11.70 -3.81
CA PHE A 45 -8.74 -12.08 -3.23
C PHE A 45 -8.62 -12.86 -1.92
N VAL A 46 -7.59 -13.71 -1.74
CA VAL A 46 -7.34 -14.37 -0.46
C VAL A 46 -6.96 -13.35 0.62
N LEU A 47 -6.14 -12.34 0.28
CA LEU A 47 -5.75 -11.27 1.20
C LEU A 47 -6.97 -10.54 1.77
N HIS A 48 -8.03 -10.30 0.97
CA HIS A 48 -9.28 -9.72 1.48
C HIS A 48 -9.92 -10.54 2.61
N VAL A 49 -9.72 -11.87 2.62
CA VAL A 49 -10.29 -12.78 3.61
C VAL A 49 -9.40 -12.87 4.85
N VAL A 50 -8.09 -12.92 4.67
CA VAL A 50 -7.12 -13.24 5.73
C VAL A 50 -6.45 -12.02 6.36
N GLU A 51 -6.52 -10.86 5.70
CA GLU A 51 -6.08 -9.56 6.22
C GLU A 51 -7.20 -8.49 6.15
N PRO A 52 -8.44 -8.77 6.61
CA PRO A 52 -9.57 -7.83 6.49
C PRO A 52 -9.40 -6.56 7.34
N HIS A 53 -8.37 -6.51 8.17
CA HIS A 53 -7.96 -5.33 8.96
C HIS A 53 -7.01 -4.41 8.19
N LEU A 54 -6.55 -4.79 6.98
CA LEU A 54 -5.55 -4.09 6.19
C LEU A 54 -5.99 -3.85 4.74
N ASN A 55 -6.86 -4.69 4.20
CA ASN A 55 -7.47 -4.49 2.89
C ASN A 55 -8.89 -5.10 2.82
N GLY A 56 -9.51 -5.01 1.65
CA GLY A 56 -10.82 -5.55 1.36
C GLY A 56 -11.23 -5.29 -0.09
N PRO A 57 -12.31 -5.94 -0.57
CA PRO A 57 -12.67 -5.92 -1.99
C PRO A 57 -13.00 -4.53 -2.53
N ALA A 58 -13.55 -3.65 -1.69
CA ALA A 58 -13.89 -2.27 -2.06
C ALA A 58 -12.77 -1.25 -1.78
N GLY A 59 -11.53 -1.73 -1.66
CA GLY A 59 -10.34 -0.90 -1.56
C GLY A 59 -9.73 -0.53 -2.92
N GLU A 60 -8.41 -0.37 -2.93
CA GLU A 60 -7.62 0.09 -4.07
C GLU A 60 -6.33 -0.73 -4.23
N VAL A 61 -5.79 -0.77 -5.45
CA VAL A 61 -4.51 -1.44 -5.72
C VAL A 61 -3.75 -0.80 -6.89
N PRO A 62 -2.55 -0.24 -6.68
CA PRO A 62 -1.56 -0.10 -7.74
C PRO A 62 -0.87 -1.45 -7.98
N ILE A 63 -0.68 -1.79 -9.25
CA ILE A 63 0.03 -2.99 -9.69
C ILE A 63 1.14 -2.56 -10.65
N VAL A 64 2.38 -2.99 -10.41
CA VAL A 64 3.46 -2.88 -11.40
C VAL A 64 3.69 -4.27 -11.95
N LEU A 65 3.55 -4.44 -13.26
CA LEU A 65 3.78 -5.71 -13.95
C LEU A 65 4.96 -5.57 -14.90
N ALA A 66 5.68 -6.67 -15.08
CA ALA A 66 6.59 -6.85 -16.20
C ALA A 66 6.23 -8.15 -16.93
N THR A 67 6.11 -8.09 -18.24
CA THR A 67 6.00 -9.27 -19.09
C THR A 67 7.38 -9.87 -19.37
N ALA A 68 7.42 -11.15 -19.73
CA ALA A 68 8.67 -11.85 -20.01
C ALA A 68 9.51 -11.23 -21.15
N ASP A 69 8.89 -10.45 -22.05
CA ASP A 69 9.55 -9.70 -23.12
C ASP A 69 10.12 -8.33 -22.68
N GLY A 70 9.89 -7.95 -21.42
CA GLY A 70 10.51 -6.77 -20.79
C GLY A 70 9.63 -5.51 -20.73
N GLU A 71 8.39 -5.53 -21.24
CA GLU A 71 7.48 -4.39 -21.08
C GLU A 71 7.09 -4.24 -19.60
N VAL A 72 7.31 -3.05 -19.03
CA VAL A 72 6.87 -2.70 -17.68
C VAL A 72 5.68 -1.74 -17.75
N ARG A 73 4.58 -2.08 -17.09
CA ARG A 73 3.37 -1.24 -17.02
C ARG A 73 2.86 -1.11 -15.59
N VAL A 74 2.14 -0.01 -15.36
CA VAL A 74 1.34 0.18 -14.14
C VAL A 74 -0.12 -0.08 -14.48
N VAL A 75 -0.80 -0.86 -13.63
CA VAL A 75 -2.27 -0.91 -13.56
C VAL A 75 -2.71 -0.05 -12.39
N CYS A 76 -3.44 1.02 -12.69
CA CYS A 76 -4.01 1.91 -11.69
C CYS A 76 -5.39 1.42 -11.26
N GLY A 77 -5.45 0.69 -10.15
CA GLY A 77 -6.67 0.40 -9.38
C GLY A 77 -6.91 1.38 -8.24
N GLN A 78 -6.36 2.59 -8.30
CA GLN A 78 -6.69 3.68 -7.38
C GLN A 78 -7.92 4.42 -7.89
N GLY A 79 -9.01 4.33 -7.13
CA GLY A 79 -10.24 5.03 -7.40
C GLY A 79 -10.16 6.54 -7.22
N VAL A 80 -11.16 7.23 -7.77
CA VAL A 80 -11.31 8.68 -7.73
C VAL A 80 -12.31 9.13 -6.65
N ALA A 81 -12.26 10.41 -6.27
CA ALA A 81 -13.32 11.03 -5.49
C ALA A 81 -14.63 11.08 -6.31
N PRO A 82 -15.79 10.77 -5.69
CA PRO A 82 -17.10 10.89 -6.33
C PRO A 82 -17.37 12.28 -6.93
N ALA A 83 -18.28 12.37 -7.90
CA ALA A 83 -18.68 13.63 -8.53
C ALA A 83 -19.14 14.70 -7.52
N GLY A 84 -19.83 14.27 -6.45
CA GLY A 84 -20.29 15.14 -5.37
C GLY A 84 -19.24 15.48 -4.31
N ALA A 85 -18.04 14.88 -4.36
CA ALA A 85 -17.02 15.07 -3.34
C ALA A 85 -16.19 16.34 -3.59
N THR A 86 -16.81 17.50 -3.36
CA THR A 86 -16.18 18.82 -3.48
C THR A 86 -15.70 19.34 -2.12
N ILE A 87 -14.70 20.22 -2.11
CA ILE A 87 -14.28 20.91 -0.89
C ILE A 87 -15.44 21.72 -0.29
N GLU A 88 -16.22 22.41 -1.12
CA GLU A 88 -17.41 23.16 -0.69
C GLU A 88 -18.39 22.26 0.08
N HIS A 89 -18.69 21.06 -0.43
CA HIS A 89 -19.58 20.13 0.25
C HIS A 89 -19.05 19.75 1.64
N TYR A 90 -17.77 19.36 1.74
CA TYR A 90 -17.18 18.90 3.00
C TYR A 90 -17.04 20.04 4.00
N ARG A 91 -16.67 21.24 3.54
CA ARG A 91 -16.64 22.46 4.35
C ARG A 91 -18.04 22.87 4.81
N GLY A 92 -19.07 22.64 3.99
CA GLY A 92 -20.48 22.85 4.34
C GLY A 92 -20.97 21.93 5.46
N LEU A 93 -20.30 20.79 5.68
CA LEU A 93 -20.51 19.91 6.83
C LEU A 93 -19.69 20.32 8.07
N GLY A 94 -18.93 21.42 8.02
CA GLY A 94 -18.11 21.89 9.12
C GLY A 94 -16.77 21.16 9.28
N LEU A 95 -16.32 20.42 8.26
CA LEU A 95 -15.11 19.61 8.33
C LEU A 95 -13.85 20.41 7.94
N ASP A 96 -12.80 20.30 8.75
CA ASP A 96 -11.47 20.87 8.45
C ASP A 96 -10.54 19.90 7.72
N LEU A 97 -10.76 18.60 7.93
CA LEU A 97 -10.09 17.50 7.26
C LEU A 97 -11.15 16.51 6.78
N VAL A 98 -10.83 15.74 5.74
CA VAL A 98 -11.64 14.57 5.40
C VAL A 98 -11.58 13.58 6.59
N PRO A 99 -12.73 13.04 7.06
CA PRO A 99 -12.77 12.06 8.13
C PRO A 99 -11.87 10.84 7.86
N GLY A 100 -11.30 10.25 8.92
CA GLY A 100 -10.51 9.03 8.82
C GLY A 100 -11.35 7.76 8.66
N THR A 101 -12.65 7.85 8.94
CA THR A 101 -13.65 6.77 8.83
C THR A 101 -14.91 7.25 8.12
N GLY A 102 -15.83 6.33 7.84
CA GLY A 102 -17.15 6.67 7.29
C GLY A 102 -17.19 6.86 5.77
N PRO A 103 -18.40 7.04 5.21
CA PRO A 103 -18.62 7.00 3.77
C PRO A 103 -18.12 8.26 3.03
N LEU A 104 -17.85 9.36 3.74
CA LEU A 104 -17.17 10.53 3.18
C LEU A 104 -15.71 10.24 2.81
N ALA A 105 -15.05 9.32 3.51
CA ALA A 105 -13.67 8.96 3.20
C ALA A 105 -13.56 8.04 1.97
N ALA A 106 -14.67 7.52 1.45
CA ALA A 106 -14.67 6.51 0.40
C ALA A 106 -14.40 7.09 -0.99
N ALA A 107 -13.30 6.64 -1.61
CA ALA A 107 -13.11 6.78 -3.05
C ALA A 107 -13.99 5.75 -3.79
N VAL A 108 -14.11 5.89 -5.11
CA VAL A 108 -14.69 4.85 -5.96
C VAL A 108 -13.88 3.54 -5.77
N PRO A 109 -14.49 2.41 -5.41
CA PRO A 109 -13.76 1.17 -5.19
C PRO A 109 -13.03 0.66 -6.44
N GLY A 110 -11.69 0.66 -6.40
CA GLY A 110 -10.86 0.45 -7.59
C GLY A 110 -10.16 -0.90 -7.70
N ALA A 111 -9.99 -1.62 -6.59
CA ALA A 111 -9.21 -2.85 -6.57
C ALA A 111 -9.80 -3.96 -7.44
N PHE A 112 -11.12 -4.17 -7.36
CA PHE A 112 -11.80 -5.22 -8.10
C PHE A 112 -11.59 -5.10 -9.62
N ASP A 113 -11.84 -3.91 -10.19
CA ASP A 113 -11.71 -3.70 -11.63
C ASP A 113 -10.27 -3.87 -12.11
N ALA A 114 -9.28 -3.45 -11.32
CA ALA A 114 -7.87 -3.64 -11.64
C ALA A 114 -7.46 -5.12 -11.66
N TRP A 115 -7.97 -5.93 -10.71
CA TRP A 115 -7.76 -7.38 -10.74
C TRP A 115 -8.41 -8.04 -11.95
N MET A 116 -9.62 -7.62 -12.32
CA MET A 116 -10.31 -8.15 -13.50
C MET A 116 -9.59 -7.77 -14.80
N LEU A 117 -9.13 -6.53 -14.91
CA LEU A 117 -8.39 -6.04 -16.07
C LEU A 117 -7.03 -6.76 -16.21
N LEU A 118 -6.32 -6.98 -15.10
CA LEU A 118 -5.12 -7.83 -15.08
C LEU A 118 -5.42 -9.27 -15.51
N LEU A 119 -6.47 -9.90 -14.95
CA LEU A 119 -6.85 -11.28 -15.26
C LEU A 119 -7.28 -11.46 -16.72
N ARG A 120 -8.03 -10.49 -17.26
CA ARG A 120 -8.51 -10.53 -18.65
C ARG A 120 -7.34 -10.43 -19.62
N ASP A 121 -6.51 -9.40 -19.47
CA ASP A 121 -5.52 -9.03 -20.47
C ASP A 121 -4.25 -9.89 -20.38
N TYR A 122 -3.88 -10.31 -19.17
CA TYR A 122 -2.63 -11.01 -18.93
C TYR A 122 -2.81 -12.39 -18.29
N GLY A 123 -3.95 -12.65 -17.65
CA GLY A 123 -4.26 -13.96 -17.08
C GLY A 123 -4.64 -14.99 -18.13
N THR A 124 -4.54 -16.26 -17.74
CA THR A 124 -4.92 -17.43 -18.54
C THR A 124 -6.04 -18.25 -17.90
N LYS A 125 -6.32 -18.03 -16.61
CA LYS A 125 -7.32 -18.76 -15.82
C LYS A 125 -8.69 -18.09 -15.87
N ASP A 126 -9.73 -18.89 -15.71
CA ASP A 126 -11.09 -18.37 -15.50
C ASP A 126 -11.25 -17.73 -14.12
N LEU A 127 -12.18 -16.77 -14.00
CA LEU A 127 -12.43 -16.07 -12.74
C LEU A 127 -12.83 -17.02 -11.59
N ALA A 128 -13.56 -18.09 -11.90
CA ALA A 128 -13.94 -19.10 -10.92
C ALA A 128 -12.72 -19.83 -10.33
N ASP A 129 -11.70 -20.09 -11.15
CA ASP A 129 -10.50 -20.82 -10.72
C ASP A 129 -9.60 -19.99 -9.82
N VAL A 130 -9.53 -18.69 -10.02
CA VAL A 130 -8.75 -17.79 -9.16
C VAL A 130 -9.50 -17.41 -7.88
N LEU A 131 -10.84 -17.33 -7.90
CA LEU A 131 -11.65 -16.97 -6.72
C LEU A 131 -11.90 -18.13 -5.76
N LYS A 132 -11.80 -19.39 -6.20
CA LYS A 132 -12.17 -20.56 -5.37
C LYS A 132 -11.46 -20.61 -4.01
N TYR A 133 -10.21 -20.14 -3.95
CA TYR A 133 -9.43 -20.07 -2.71
C TYR A 133 -10.06 -19.10 -1.69
N ALA A 134 -10.38 -17.87 -2.13
CA ALA A 134 -11.00 -16.88 -1.28
C ALA A 134 -12.41 -17.30 -0.84
N ILE A 135 -13.19 -17.91 -1.75
CA ILE A 135 -14.51 -18.46 -1.41
C ILE A 135 -14.40 -19.53 -0.32
N GLY A 136 -13.46 -20.47 -0.46
CA GLY A 136 -13.23 -21.52 0.53
C GLY A 136 -12.86 -20.95 1.89
N TYR A 137 -11.86 -20.06 1.96
CA TYR A 137 -11.46 -19.45 3.25
C TYR A 137 -12.56 -18.58 3.87
N ALA A 138 -13.41 -17.93 3.06
CA ALA A 138 -14.50 -17.11 3.56
C ALA A 138 -15.65 -17.97 4.11
N GLU A 139 -16.00 -19.09 3.46
CA GLU A 139 -17.10 -19.96 3.90
C GLU A 139 -16.67 -20.95 4.99
N ASP A 140 -15.62 -21.74 4.74
CA ASP A 140 -15.19 -22.83 5.60
C ASP A 140 -14.33 -22.33 6.77
N GLY A 141 -13.70 -21.18 6.56
CA GLY A 141 -12.96 -20.42 7.55
C GLY A 141 -11.45 -20.65 7.53
N HIS A 142 -10.74 -19.79 8.24
CA HIS A 142 -9.30 -19.88 8.45
C HIS A 142 -8.95 -19.45 9.89
N PRO A 143 -7.83 -19.92 10.46
CA PRO A 143 -7.33 -19.39 11.72
C PRO A 143 -6.80 -17.97 11.52
N PRO A 144 -7.44 -16.93 12.09
CA PRO A 144 -6.98 -15.56 11.92
C PRO A 144 -5.72 -15.30 12.74
N VAL A 145 -4.92 -14.32 12.31
CA VAL A 145 -3.86 -13.75 13.15
C VAL A 145 -4.43 -12.93 14.30
N GLU A 146 -3.67 -12.79 15.38
CA GLU A 146 -4.03 -12.01 16.57
C GLU A 146 -4.43 -10.56 16.26
N ASN A 147 -3.83 -9.95 15.23
CA ASN A 147 -4.12 -8.57 14.85
C ASN A 147 -5.53 -8.35 14.30
N VAL A 148 -6.17 -9.38 13.72
CA VAL A 148 -7.59 -9.30 13.35
C VAL A 148 -8.45 -9.17 14.61
N ALA A 149 -8.19 -10.02 15.61
CA ALA A 149 -8.90 -10.00 16.89
C ALA A 149 -8.69 -8.68 17.63
N ALA A 150 -7.43 -8.24 17.76
CA ALA A 150 -7.07 -7.00 18.44
C ALA A 150 -7.70 -5.78 17.76
N THR A 151 -7.77 -5.77 16.43
CA THR A 151 -8.41 -4.70 15.65
C THR A 151 -9.92 -4.65 15.93
N VAL A 152 -10.61 -5.79 15.84
CA VAL A 152 -12.05 -5.87 16.12
C VAL A 152 -12.37 -5.44 17.54
N GLU A 153 -11.58 -5.87 18.54
CA GLU A 153 -11.76 -5.44 19.92
C GLU A 153 -11.53 -3.93 20.11
N SER A 154 -10.57 -3.34 19.38
CA SER A 154 -10.30 -1.90 19.44
C SER A 154 -11.50 -1.06 18.98
N VAL A 155 -12.30 -1.57 18.04
CA VAL A 155 -13.50 -0.89 17.51
C VAL A 155 -14.82 -1.51 17.96
N ARG A 156 -14.81 -2.38 18.98
CA ARG A 156 -15.99 -3.12 19.45
C ARG A 156 -17.18 -2.20 19.76
N ALA A 157 -16.94 -1.14 20.55
CA ALA A 157 -18.02 -0.23 20.95
C ALA A 157 -18.66 0.43 19.72
N LEU A 158 -17.85 0.88 18.76
CA LEU A 158 -18.33 1.43 17.49
C LEU A 158 -19.16 0.41 16.71
N PHE A 159 -18.77 -0.86 16.69
CA PHE A 159 -19.52 -1.92 16.01
C PHE A 159 -20.84 -2.24 16.72
N GLU A 160 -20.84 -2.35 18.04
CA GLU A 160 -22.03 -2.72 18.84
C GLU A 160 -23.05 -1.58 18.93
N GLU A 161 -22.61 -0.32 18.89
CA GLU A 161 -23.46 0.85 19.11
C GLU A 161 -23.87 1.56 17.81
N GLU A 162 -23.00 1.57 16.80
CA GLU A 162 -23.19 2.38 15.58
C GLU A 162 -23.17 1.54 14.30
N TRP A 163 -22.16 0.69 14.13
CA TRP A 163 -21.91 -0.07 12.90
C TRP A 163 -22.36 -1.53 13.05
N ILE A 164 -23.65 -1.72 13.31
CA ILE A 164 -24.26 -3.01 13.65
C ILE A 164 -23.99 -4.09 12.58
N SER A 165 -23.96 -3.71 11.30
CA SER A 165 -23.63 -4.66 10.22
C SER A 165 -22.20 -5.20 10.30
N SER A 166 -21.26 -4.44 10.86
CA SER A 166 -19.91 -4.93 11.16
C SER A 166 -19.94 -5.87 12.37
N ALA A 167 -20.75 -5.59 13.40
CA ALA A 167 -20.92 -6.51 14.53
C ALA A 167 -21.52 -7.85 14.10
N GLU A 168 -22.45 -7.87 13.14
CA GLU A 168 -23.02 -9.12 12.61
C GLU A 168 -21.96 -10.04 11.97
N VAL A 169 -20.92 -9.47 11.35
CA VAL A 169 -19.83 -10.22 10.72
C VAL A 169 -18.70 -10.55 11.70
N TYR A 170 -18.24 -9.56 12.46
CA TYR A 170 -17.02 -9.67 13.27
C TYR A 170 -17.29 -9.97 14.74
N LEU A 171 -18.52 -9.81 15.23
CA LEU A 171 -18.92 -10.09 16.61
C LEU A 171 -20.10 -11.07 16.70
N PRO A 172 -20.12 -12.21 15.96
CA PRO A 172 -21.24 -13.14 16.02
C PRO A 172 -21.46 -13.66 17.45
N GLY A 173 -22.64 -13.36 18.01
CA GLY A 173 -22.95 -13.67 19.41
C GLY A 173 -22.11 -12.88 20.42
N GLY A 174 -21.63 -11.69 20.05
CA GLY A 174 -20.78 -10.81 20.86
C GLY A 174 -19.31 -11.24 20.92
N LYS A 175 -18.88 -12.23 20.12
CA LYS A 175 -17.53 -12.81 20.18
C LYS A 175 -16.68 -12.34 19.01
N ALA A 176 -15.58 -11.65 19.29
CA ALA A 176 -14.58 -11.32 18.29
C ALA A 176 -13.86 -12.58 17.76
N PRO A 177 -13.22 -12.51 16.59
CA PRO A 177 -12.39 -13.60 16.06
C PRO A 177 -11.28 -13.95 17.05
N ARG A 178 -10.86 -15.22 17.06
CA ARG A 178 -9.79 -15.71 17.96
C ARG A 178 -8.79 -16.56 17.19
N PRO A 179 -7.48 -16.36 17.38
CA PRO A 179 -6.47 -17.26 16.86
C PRO A 179 -6.72 -18.70 17.33
N GLY A 180 -6.49 -19.66 16.43
CA GLY A 180 -6.75 -21.08 16.68
C GLY A 180 -8.20 -21.53 16.46
N GLU A 181 -9.13 -20.60 16.24
CA GLU A 181 -10.51 -20.90 15.82
C GLU A 181 -10.72 -20.54 14.33
N LEU A 182 -11.70 -21.13 13.67
CA LEU A 182 -12.02 -20.80 12.28
C LEU A 182 -12.87 -19.53 12.21
N PHE A 183 -12.27 -18.41 11.78
CA PHE A 183 -13.00 -17.21 11.40
C PHE A 183 -13.57 -17.36 9.99
N ARG A 184 -14.84 -16.96 9.81
CA ARG A 184 -15.62 -17.09 8.57
C ARG A 184 -16.30 -15.79 8.23
N ASN A 185 -16.49 -15.55 6.94
CA ASN A 185 -17.35 -14.50 6.41
C ASN A 185 -18.26 -15.09 5.30
N PRO A 186 -19.38 -15.75 5.68
CA PRO A 186 -20.27 -16.40 4.72
C PRO A 186 -20.92 -15.42 3.73
N ALA A 187 -21.13 -14.15 4.12
CA ALA A 187 -21.69 -13.12 3.24
C ALA A 187 -20.71 -12.77 2.10
N LEU A 188 -19.41 -12.67 2.39
CA LEU A 188 -18.38 -12.48 1.37
C LEU A 188 -18.32 -13.68 0.41
N ALA A 189 -18.36 -14.90 0.94
CA ALA A 189 -18.39 -16.11 0.10
C ALA A 189 -19.64 -16.15 -0.82
N ALA A 190 -20.81 -15.82 -0.28
CA ALA A 190 -22.06 -15.76 -1.03
C ALA A 190 -22.01 -14.71 -2.15
N THR A 191 -21.38 -13.55 -1.90
CA THR A 191 -21.17 -12.50 -2.90
C THR A 191 -20.42 -13.00 -4.12
N TRP A 192 -19.28 -13.68 -3.91
CA TRP A 192 -18.50 -14.22 -5.02
C TRP A 192 -19.20 -15.35 -5.76
N ARG A 193 -19.93 -16.23 -5.05
CA ARG A 193 -20.74 -17.26 -5.72
C ARG A 193 -21.84 -16.68 -6.57
N ARG A 194 -22.54 -15.65 -6.07
CA ARG A 194 -23.58 -14.97 -6.82
C ARG A 194 -22.99 -14.31 -8.07
N LEU A 195 -21.86 -13.61 -7.94
CA LEU A 195 -21.14 -13.04 -9.06
C LEU A 195 -20.80 -14.10 -10.12
N LEU A 196 -20.19 -15.22 -9.71
CA LEU A 196 -19.84 -16.32 -10.61
C LEU A 196 -21.07 -16.93 -11.30
N THR A 197 -22.20 -17.00 -10.59
CA THR A 197 -23.47 -17.51 -11.13
C THR A 197 -24.04 -16.58 -12.20
N GLU A 198 -24.05 -15.27 -11.95
CA GLU A 198 -24.61 -14.27 -12.87
C GLU A 198 -23.79 -14.17 -14.17
N ILE A 199 -22.47 -14.39 -14.11
CA ILE A 199 -21.59 -14.29 -15.30
C ILE A 199 -21.43 -15.61 -16.06
N ALA A 200 -21.88 -16.75 -15.53
CA ALA A 200 -21.55 -18.08 -16.07
C ALA A 200 -21.89 -18.27 -17.56
N GLY A 201 -22.93 -17.59 -18.05
CA GLY A 201 -23.38 -17.63 -19.44
C GLY A 201 -22.83 -16.54 -20.36
N ALA A 202 -21.92 -15.67 -19.88
CA ALA A 202 -21.52 -14.46 -20.59
C ALA A 202 -20.64 -14.66 -21.84
N GLY A 203 -20.15 -15.88 -22.09
CA GLY A 203 -19.33 -16.18 -23.27
C GLY A 203 -18.04 -16.92 -22.91
N ASP A 204 -16.92 -16.54 -23.52
CA ASP A 204 -15.59 -17.07 -23.24
C ASP A 204 -14.99 -16.51 -21.93
N ARG A 205 -13.72 -16.85 -21.63
CA ARG A 205 -12.99 -16.44 -20.42
C ARG A 205 -13.06 -14.92 -20.22
N GLU A 206 -12.73 -14.16 -21.25
CA GLU A 206 -12.61 -12.70 -21.19
C GLU A 206 -13.98 -12.05 -21.10
N ALA A 207 -14.99 -12.56 -21.82
CA ALA A 207 -16.36 -12.09 -21.73
C ALA A 207 -16.97 -12.31 -20.33
N ARG A 208 -16.65 -13.43 -19.66
CA ARG A 208 -17.05 -13.66 -18.27
C ARG A 208 -16.41 -12.66 -17.31
N ILE A 209 -15.12 -12.37 -17.50
CA ILE A 209 -14.41 -11.37 -16.68
C ILE A 209 -15.00 -9.96 -16.92
N GLU A 210 -15.29 -9.60 -18.17
CA GLU A 210 -15.91 -8.32 -18.51
C GLU A 210 -17.32 -8.20 -17.90
N ALA A 211 -18.13 -9.27 -17.96
CA ALA A 211 -19.42 -9.30 -17.29
C ALA A 211 -19.30 -9.16 -15.76
N ALA A 212 -18.24 -9.70 -15.14
CA ALA A 212 -17.97 -9.50 -13.72
C ALA A 212 -17.66 -8.03 -13.38
N ARG A 213 -16.93 -7.33 -14.25
CA ARG A 213 -16.70 -5.88 -14.14
C ARG A 213 -18.01 -5.11 -14.19
N GLU A 214 -18.93 -5.48 -15.08
CA GLU A 214 -20.25 -4.87 -15.15
C GLU A 214 -21.11 -5.16 -13.90
N VAL A 215 -21.09 -6.39 -13.37
CA VAL A 215 -21.78 -6.73 -12.10
C VAL A 215 -21.27 -5.86 -10.95
N TRP A 216 -19.97 -5.59 -10.90
CA TRP A 216 -19.37 -4.68 -9.92
C TRP A 216 -19.79 -3.22 -10.12
N ARG A 217 -19.76 -2.73 -11.36
CA ARG A 217 -19.97 -1.31 -11.71
C ARG A 217 -21.43 -0.89 -11.75
N SER A 218 -22.33 -1.79 -12.11
CA SER A 218 -23.76 -1.48 -12.35
C SER A 218 -24.74 -2.55 -11.87
N GLY A 219 -24.26 -3.68 -11.35
CA GLY A 219 -25.09 -4.77 -10.85
C GLY A 219 -25.35 -4.72 -9.34
N PHE A 220 -25.63 -5.88 -8.75
CA PHE A 220 -26.07 -5.98 -7.34
C PHE A 220 -25.02 -5.45 -6.34
N ILE A 221 -23.74 -5.49 -6.69
CA ILE A 221 -22.65 -4.96 -5.87
C ILE A 221 -22.70 -3.44 -5.85
N ALA A 222 -22.80 -2.79 -7.01
CA ALA A 222 -22.91 -1.33 -7.12
C ALA A 222 -24.12 -0.80 -6.35
N GLU A 223 -25.28 -1.45 -6.50
CA GLU A 223 -26.49 -1.07 -5.79
C GLU A 223 -26.31 -1.11 -4.27
N ALA A 224 -25.66 -2.16 -3.74
CA ALA A 224 -25.43 -2.30 -2.31
C ALA A 224 -24.41 -1.27 -1.78
N LEU A 225 -23.33 -1.02 -2.54
CA LEU A 225 -22.32 -0.01 -2.19
C LEU A 225 -22.91 1.40 -2.11
N VAL A 226 -23.68 1.81 -3.12
CA VAL A 226 -24.33 3.13 -3.16
C VAL A 226 -25.36 3.27 -2.04
N ARG A 227 -26.16 2.21 -1.82
CA ARG A 227 -27.15 2.17 -0.73
C ARG A 227 -26.48 2.35 0.63
N GLN A 228 -25.34 1.70 0.85
CA GLN A 228 -24.59 1.83 2.11
C GLN A 228 -23.94 3.21 2.23
N ALA A 229 -23.33 3.73 1.16
CA ALA A 229 -22.71 5.05 1.17
C ALA A 229 -23.70 6.15 1.57
N ALA A 230 -24.96 6.07 1.10
CA ALA A 230 -25.98 7.06 1.41
C ALA A 230 -26.54 7.00 2.85
N ARG A 231 -26.26 5.93 3.62
CA ARG A 231 -26.77 5.80 5.00
C ARG A 231 -25.99 6.72 5.95
N PRO A 232 -26.68 7.49 6.82
CA PRO A 232 -26.01 8.25 7.88
C PRO A 232 -25.18 7.33 8.76
N THR A 233 -23.87 7.54 8.79
CA THR A 233 -22.90 6.67 9.42
C THR A 233 -22.01 7.49 10.34
N MET A 234 -21.86 7.06 11.60
CA MET A 234 -20.94 7.69 12.55
C MET A 234 -19.51 7.65 12.01
N ASP A 235 -18.79 8.77 12.07
CA ASP A 235 -17.38 8.83 11.71
C ASP A 235 -16.52 9.62 12.71
N THR A 236 -15.23 9.80 12.40
CA THR A 236 -14.24 10.48 13.25
C THR A 236 -14.58 11.93 13.63
N SER A 237 -15.53 12.57 12.96
CA SER A 237 -16.02 13.91 13.35
C SER A 237 -16.85 13.86 14.64
N GLY A 238 -17.40 12.68 14.99
CA GLY A 238 -18.40 12.51 16.05
C GLY A 238 -19.83 12.73 15.59
N GLU A 239 -20.06 13.04 14.31
CA GLU A 239 -21.37 13.15 13.68
C GLU A 239 -21.65 11.98 12.73
N ARG A 240 -22.93 11.83 12.34
CA ARG A 240 -23.32 10.83 11.33
C ARG A 240 -23.46 11.50 9.98
N HIS A 241 -22.63 11.10 9.03
CA HIS A 241 -22.64 11.63 7.66
C HIS A 241 -23.03 10.56 6.63
N GLY A 242 -23.63 11.01 5.52
CA GLY A 242 -23.82 10.20 4.32
C GLY A 242 -22.76 10.55 3.28
N GLY A 243 -22.29 9.56 2.53
CA GLY A 243 -21.34 9.74 1.43
C GLY A 243 -21.99 10.28 0.16
N THR A 244 -21.15 10.82 -0.73
CA THR A 244 -21.56 11.38 -2.02
C THR A 244 -21.40 10.41 -3.20
N LEU A 245 -20.97 9.17 -2.93
CA LEU A 245 -20.81 8.12 -3.93
C LEU A 245 -22.15 7.76 -4.59
N THR A 246 -22.19 7.79 -5.92
CA THR A 246 -23.39 7.49 -6.71
C THR A 246 -23.20 6.28 -7.62
N ALA A 247 -24.31 5.76 -8.16
CA ALA A 247 -24.26 4.71 -9.17
C ALA A 247 -23.53 5.17 -10.45
N ALA A 248 -23.63 6.46 -10.80
CA ALA A 248 -22.95 7.02 -11.96
C ALA A 248 -21.42 7.06 -11.77
N ASP A 249 -20.94 7.29 -10.54
CA ASP A 249 -19.51 7.25 -10.22
C ASP A 249 -18.94 5.84 -10.42
N LEU A 250 -19.65 4.82 -9.93
CA LEU A 250 -19.27 3.41 -10.10
C LEU A 250 -19.32 2.98 -11.57
N ALA A 251 -20.40 3.33 -12.27
CA ALA A 251 -20.59 2.97 -13.68
C ALA A 251 -19.57 3.66 -14.60
N GLY A 252 -19.19 4.91 -14.30
CA GLY A 252 -18.32 5.73 -15.14
C GLY A 252 -16.82 5.47 -14.95
N TRP A 253 -16.41 4.79 -13.89
CA TRP A 253 -15.00 4.56 -13.58
C TRP A 253 -14.50 3.21 -14.11
N SER A 254 -13.21 3.14 -14.43
CA SER A 254 -12.49 1.90 -14.73
C SER A 254 -11.03 2.03 -14.33
N ALA A 255 -10.40 0.92 -13.97
CA ALA A 255 -8.95 0.82 -13.86
C ALA A 255 -8.30 1.11 -15.22
N SER A 256 -7.06 1.59 -15.19
CA SER A 256 -6.35 2.02 -16.40
C SER A 256 -4.89 1.60 -16.38
N TYR A 257 -4.29 1.53 -17.57
CA TYR A 257 -2.85 1.34 -17.74
C TYR A 257 -2.14 2.67 -17.87
N GLU A 258 -0.95 2.78 -17.30
CA GLU A 258 -0.06 3.93 -17.50
C GLU A 258 1.41 3.48 -17.50
N PRO A 259 2.32 4.24 -18.15
CA PRO A 259 3.75 3.98 -18.03
C PRO A 259 4.22 4.21 -16.58
N PRO A 260 5.20 3.44 -16.10
CA PRO A 260 5.78 3.67 -14.78
C PRO A 260 6.56 4.99 -14.74
N ALA A 261 6.58 5.63 -13.57
CA ALA A 261 7.65 6.57 -13.25
C ALA A 261 8.94 5.78 -13.04
N THR A 262 10.05 6.26 -13.62
CA THR A 262 11.33 5.54 -13.61
C THR A 262 12.49 6.45 -13.23
N TYR A 263 13.53 5.85 -12.64
CA TYR A 263 14.81 6.52 -12.41
C TYR A 263 15.96 5.52 -12.50
N ASP A 264 17.02 5.91 -13.20
CA ASP A 264 18.23 5.12 -13.38
C ASP A 264 19.23 5.44 -12.28
N TRP A 265 19.76 4.41 -11.63
CA TRP A 265 20.72 4.54 -10.54
C TRP A 265 21.68 3.35 -10.54
N HIS A 266 22.99 3.62 -10.77
CA HIS A 266 24.06 2.62 -10.68
C HIS A 266 23.78 1.31 -11.46
N GLY A 267 23.28 1.45 -12.69
CA GLY A 267 22.97 0.33 -13.58
C GLY A 267 21.65 -0.39 -13.26
N TRP A 268 20.91 0.09 -12.25
CA TRP A 268 19.53 -0.30 -12.01
C TRP A 268 18.58 0.76 -12.58
N THR A 269 17.36 0.34 -12.91
CA THR A 269 16.23 1.24 -13.14
C THR A 269 15.11 0.83 -12.18
N VAL A 270 14.62 1.77 -11.36
CA VAL A 270 13.48 1.50 -10.47
C VAL A 270 12.21 2.03 -11.11
N CYS A 271 11.19 1.18 -11.20
CA CYS A 271 9.86 1.47 -11.74
C CYS A 271 8.82 1.57 -10.62
N LYS A 272 8.03 2.65 -10.66
CA LYS A 272 7.00 2.99 -9.66
C LYS A 272 5.73 3.47 -10.35
N ALA A 273 4.63 3.48 -9.61
CA ALA A 273 3.42 4.21 -10.02
C ALA A 273 3.69 5.73 -10.13
N GLY A 274 2.83 6.44 -10.86
CA GLY A 274 2.94 7.89 -11.06
C GLY A 274 2.73 8.71 -9.77
N PRO A 275 2.87 10.05 -9.84
CA PRO A 275 2.84 10.93 -8.67
C PRO A 275 1.44 11.18 -8.07
N TRP A 276 0.40 10.51 -8.61
CA TRP A 276 -0.85 10.30 -7.89
C TRP A 276 -0.69 9.30 -6.74
N SER A 277 0.43 8.56 -6.70
CA SER A 277 0.91 7.79 -5.55
C SER A 277 2.15 8.48 -4.94
N GLN A 278 2.63 7.97 -3.80
CA GLN A 278 3.92 8.39 -3.25
C GLN A 278 5.15 7.76 -3.95
N GLY A 279 4.96 6.85 -4.91
CA GLY A 279 6.03 6.09 -5.56
C GLY A 279 7.23 6.88 -6.02
N PRO A 280 7.06 8.05 -6.67
CA PRO A 280 8.21 8.83 -7.11
C PRO A 280 9.06 9.42 -5.97
N ALA A 281 8.60 9.40 -4.71
CA ALA A 281 9.42 9.80 -3.58
C ALA A 281 10.61 8.84 -3.34
N PHE A 282 10.45 7.55 -3.69
CA PHE A 282 11.59 6.62 -3.75
C PHE A 282 12.57 7.07 -4.83
N LEU A 283 12.09 7.37 -6.04
CA LEU A 283 12.93 7.82 -7.14
C LEU A 283 13.70 9.11 -6.79
N GLN A 284 13.04 10.07 -6.14
CA GLN A 284 13.70 11.28 -5.65
C GLN A 284 14.78 10.99 -4.60
N GLN A 285 14.54 10.05 -3.69
CA GLN A 285 15.57 9.63 -2.72
C GLN A 285 16.81 9.07 -3.41
N LEU A 286 16.66 8.29 -4.48
CA LEU A 286 17.79 7.82 -5.28
C LEU A 286 18.52 8.98 -5.98
N ALA A 287 17.80 9.94 -6.56
CA ALA A 287 18.38 11.09 -7.23
C ALA A 287 19.15 12.05 -6.29
N LEU A 288 18.75 12.08 -5.02
CA LEU A 288 19.43 12.85 -3.98
C LEU A 288 20.77 12.24 -3.55
N LEU A 289 20.99 10.95 -3.79
CA LEU A 289 22.21 10.27 -3.37
C LEU A 289 23.44 10.84 -4.10
N PRO A 290 24.58 11.00 -3.40
CA PRO A 290 25.85 11.22 -4.05
C PRO A 290 26.31 9.93 -4.78
N PRO A 291 27.19 10.05 -5.78
CA PRO A 291 27.74 8.88 -6.48
C PRO A 291 28.59 7.98 -5.58
N GLU A 292 29.24 8.55 -4.56
CA GLU A 292 29.97 7.81 -3.54
C GLU A 292 29.14 7.75 -2.26
N LEU A 293 28.64 6.57 -1.93
CA LEU A 293 27.88 6.35 -0.70
C LEU A 293 28.82 6.10 0.49
N PRO A 294 28.44 6.57 1.70
CA PRO A 294 29.09 6.14 2.93
C PRO A 294 29.00 4.62 3.11
N GLN A 295 29.85 4.07 4.00
CA GLN A 295 29.83 2.64 4.31
C GLN A 295 28.41 2.17 4.65
N TYR A 296 27.92 1.17 3.95
CA TYR A 296 26.58 0.59 4.17
C TYR A 296 26.35 0.26 5.65
N GLY A 297 25.21 0.73 6.19
CA GLY A 297 24.80 0.50 7.58
C GLY A 297 25.53 1.37 8.63
N SER A 298 26.48 2.21 8.22
CA SER A 298 27.10 3.19 9.13
C SER A 298 26.12 4.30 9.53
N ALA A 299 26.45 5.04 10.59
CA ALA A 299 25.64 6.18 11.02
C ALA A 299 25.57 7.30 9.97
N GLU A 300 26.63 7.52 9.21
CA GLU A 300 26.65 8.48 8.11
C GLU A 300 25.71 8.05 6.97
N TYR A 301 25.69 6.76 6.63
CA TYR A 301 24.76 6.19 5.67
C TYR A 301 23.29 6.38 6.11
N VAL A 302 22.97 6.03 7.37
CA VAL A 302 21.61 6.20 7.89
C VAL A 302 21.21 7.68 7.94
N HIS A 303 22.09 8.56 8.43
CA HIS A 303 21.83 9.99 8.49
C HIS A 303 21.58 10.59 7.09
N LEU A 304 22.41 10.25 6.11
CA LEU A 304 22.24 10.67 4.70
C LEU A 304 20.85 10.29 4.17
N LEU A 305 20.44 9.04 4.38
CA LEU A 305 19.15 8.54 3.90
C LEU A 305 17.97 9.20 4.61
N VAL A 306 18.05 9.42 5.92
CA VAL A 306 16.98 10.09 6.68
C VAL A 306 16.79 11.53 6.21
N GLU A 307 17.87 12.30 6.05
CA GLU A 307 17.77 13.69 5.60
C GLU A 307 17.34 13.79 4.13
N GLY A 308 17.83 12.89 3.27
CA GLY A 308 17.35 12.77 1.88
C GLY A 308 15.86 12.42 1.81
N CYS A 309 15.39 11.50 2.65
CA CYS A 309 13.97 11.17 2.76
C CYS A 309 13.12 12.37 3.18
N LYS A 310 13.54 13.14 4.19
CA LYS A 310 12.82 14.36 4.61
C LYS A 310 12.66 15.35 3.46
N LEU A 311 13.71 15.54 2.64
CA LEU A 311 13.65 16.39 1.46
C LEU A 311 12.65 15.84 0.42
N ALA A 312 12.75 14.55 0.05
CA ALA A 312 11.84 13.93 -0.91
C ALA A 312 10.37 13.96 -0.44
N MET A 313 10.11 13.71 0.85
CA MET A 313 8.76 13.75 1.41
C MET A 313 8.20 15.16 1.49
N ALA A 314 9.04 16.18 1.66
CA ALA A 314 8.62 17.57 1.53
C ALA A 314 8.19 17.91 0.10
N ASP A 315 8.91 17.42 -0.91
CA ASP A 315 8.51 17.59 -2.32
C ASP A 315 7.22 16.84 -2.63
N ARG A 316 7.04 15.63 -2.10
CA ARG A 316 5.76 14.90 -2.18
C ARG A 316 4.61 15.75 -1.65
N GLU A 317 4.77 16.35 -0.48
CA GLU A 317 3.70 17.14 0.14
C GLU A 317 3.36 18.41 -0.67
N ALA A 318 4.37 19.06 -1.26
CA ALA A 318 4.16 20.29 -2.04
C ALA A 318 3.70 20.05 -3.48
N TRP A 319 4.07 18.93 -4.10
CA TRP A 319 3.96 18.75 -5.55
C TRP A 319 3.11 17.56 -5.99
N TYR A 320 2.91 16.53 -5.18
CA TYR A 320 2.28 15.29 -5.64
C TYR A 320 0.77 15.32 -5.44
N GLY A 321 0.07 14.62 -6.32
CA GLY A 321 -1.39 14.48 -6.33
C GLY A 321 -1.92 14.37 -7.77
N ASP A 322 -3.23 14.38 -7.91
CA ASP A 322 -3.92 14.18 -9.19
C ASP A 322 -4.79 15.38 -9.60
N ALA A 323 -4.85 16.43 -8.77
CA ALA A 323 -5.62 17.63 -9.04
C ALA A 323 -4.85 18.71 -9.84
N ALA A 324 -3.54 18.54 -10.01
CA ALA A 324 -2.70 19.41 -10.82
C ALA A 324 -1.54 18.63 -11.49
N PRO A 325 -0.96 19.14 -12.59
CA PRO A 325 0.25 18.55 -13.17
C PRO A 325 1.43 18.56 -12.20
N VAL A 326 2.17 17.45 -12.15
CA VAL A 326 3.35 17.29 -11.29
C VAL A 326 4.63 17.46 -12.11
N PRO A 327 5.59 18.33 -11.70
CA PRO A 327 6.83 18.57 -12.44
C PRO A 327 7.88 17.46 -12.23
N LEU A 328 7.50 16.20 -12.51
CA LEU A 328 8.28 15.02 -12.13
C LEU A 328 9.66 14.95 -12.80
N ALA A 329 9.74 15.30 -14.09
CA ALA A 329 11.02 15.29 -14.81
C ALA A 329 12.05 16.25 -14.18
N GLU A 330 11.60 17.41 -13.70
CA GLU A 330 12.47 18.38 -13.04
C GLU A 330 12.84 17.92 -11.62
N LEU A 331 11.88 17.36 -10.88
CA LEU A 331 12.09 16.78 -9.55
C LEU A 331 13.12 15.63 -9.56
N LEU A 332 13.27 14.92 -10.68
CA LEU A 332 14.23 13.84 -10.89
C LEU A 332 15.50 14.27 -11.66
N SER A 333 15.61 15.54 -12.06
CA SER A 333 16.76 16.02 -12.83
C SER A 333 18.02 16.15 -11.97
N ASP A 334 19.19 15.96 -12.59
CA ASP A 334 20.49 16.10 -11.91
C ASP A 334 20.70 17.53 -11.39
N GLU A 335 20.28 18.55 -12.15
CA GLU A 335 20.42 19.96 -11.77
C GLU A 335 19.66 20.26 -10.46
N TYR A 336 18.39 19.85 -10.40
CA TYR A 336 17.58 20.03 -9.20
C TYR A 336 18.19 19.28 -8.00
N ASN A 337 18.54 18.01 -8.20
CA ASN A 337 19.03 17.17 -7.11
C ASN A 337 20.44 17.54 -6.65
N ALA A 338 21.27 18.16 -7.50
CA ALA A 338 22.55 18.75 -7.10
C ALA A 338 22.38 19.90 -6.11
N GLY A 339 21.41 20.80 -6.33
CA GLY A 339 21.09 21.84 -5.37
C GLY A 339 20.47 21.27 -4.09
N ARG A 340 19.59 20.28 -4.22
CA ARG A 340 18.86 19.68 -3.09
C ARG A 340 19.76 18.88 -2.16
N ARG A 341 20.69 18.08 -2.68
CA ARG A 341 21.61 17.29 -1.83
C ARG A 341 22.52 18.16 -0.96
N ALA A 342 22.82 19.40 -1.38
CA ALA A 342 23.56 20.36 -0.56
C ALA A 342 22.80 20.83 0.69
N LEU A 343 21.49 20.55 0.80
CA LEU A 343 20.68 20.82 1.99
C LEU A 343 20.81 19.74 3.06
N VAL A 344 21.47 18.63 2.76
CA VAL A 344 21.86 17.59 3.74
C VAL A 344 23.14 18.07 4.41
N GLY A 345 23.03 18.56 5.64
CA GLY A 345 24.15 19.01 6.47
C GLY A 345 24.46 18.03 7.60
N ASP A 346 25.44 18.34 8.45
CA ASP A 346 25.89 17.45 9.53
C ASP A 346 24.84 17.18 10.62
N THR A 347 23.84 18.05 10.75
CA THR A 347 22.80 18.00 11.77
C THR A 347 21.43 17.68 11.19
N ALA A 348 20.61 16.93 11.93
CA ALA A 348 19.27 16.56 11.55
C ALA A 348 18.34 17.77 11.37
N SER A 349 17.60 17.82 10.27
CA SER A 349 16.58 18.84 10.03
C SER A 349 15.30 18.54 10.79
N TYR A 350 14.70 19.60 11.36
CA TYR A 350 13.37 19.62 11.95
C TYR A 350 12.34 20.33 11.06
N GLU A 351 12.76 20.78 9.87
CA GLU A 351 11.95 21.61 8.98
C GLU A 351 11.39 20.80 7.81
N LEU A 352 10.16 21.15 7.40
CA LEU A 352 9.60 20.70 6.13
C LEU A 352 10.05 21.63 5.00
N ARG A 353 10.99 21.16 4.16
CA ARG A 353 11.69 22.00 3.17
C ARG A 353 11.43 21.53 1.72
N PRO A 354 10.26 21.81 1.12
CA PRO A 354 10.04 21.52 -0.29
C PRO A 354 10.93 22.40 -1.18
N GLY A 355 11.44 21.86 -2.27
CA GLY A 355 12.16 22.63 -3.28
C GLY A 355 11.23 23.24 -4.32
N GLY A 356 11.81 24.08 -5.19
CA GLY A 356 11.11 24.77 -6.27
C GLY A 356 11.54 24.27 -7.65
N PRO A 357 11.09 23.09 -8.12
CA PRO A 357 11.40 22.59 -9.46
C PRO A 357 11.01 23.64 -10.51
N GLY A 358 11.96 23.99 -11.38
CA GLY A 358 11.76 24.98 -12.46
C GLY A 358 11.50 26.39 -11.97
N GLY A 359 11.94 26.72 -10.74
CA GLY A 359 11.72 28.02 -10.12
C GLY A 359 10.29 28.23 -9.59
N ARG A 360 9.45 27.20 -9.57
CA ARG A 360 8.10 27.28 -9.02
C ARG A 360 8.15 27.43 -7.49
N VAL A 361 7.25 28.24 -6.94
CA VAL A 361 7.14 28.41 -5.49
C VAL A 361 6.30 27.28 -4.90
N PRO A 362 6.81 26.50 -3.93
CA PRO A 362 6.05 25.41 -3.33
C PRO A 362 4.83 25.93 -2.58
N ARG A 363 3.70 25.24 -2.73
CA ARG A 363 2.46 25.47 -1.98
C ARG A 363 2.14 24.24 -1.16
N MET A 364 1.72 24.44 0.08
CA MET A 364 1.29 23.37 0.99
C MET A 364 -0.03 23.77 1.65
N SER A 365 -0.79 22.79 2.13
CA SER A 365 -2.04 23.05 2.84
C SER A 365 -1.82 23.90 4.08
N ALA A 366 -2.86 24.63 4.51
CA ALA A 366 -2.79 25.39 5.76
C ALA A 366 -2.46 24.46 6.94
N HIS A 367 -3.08 23.28 6.97
CA HIS A 367 -2.82 22.26 7.99
C HIS A 367 -1.36 21.78 7.99
N ALA A 368 -0.79 21.45 6.83
CA ALA A 368 0.61 21.03 6.71
C ALA A 368 1.58 22.08 7.26
N ARG A 369 1.32 23.37 7.01
CA ARG A 369 2.13 24.46 7.57
C ARG A 369 2.01 24.56 9.08
N VAL A 370 0.80 24.39 9.63
CA VAL A 370 0.57 24.42 11.08
C VAL A 370 1.31 23.27 11.77
N VAL A 371 1.14 22.02 11.31
CA VAL A 371 1.78 20.85 11.94
C VAL A 371 3.30 20.86 11.78
N ALA A 372 3.83 21.49 10.72
CA ALA A 372 5.27 21.69 10.55
C ALA A 372 5.84 22.79 11.48
N SER A 373 5.03 23.76 11.91
CA SER A 373 5.46 24.87 12.78
C SER A 373 5.38 24.59 14.29
N GLY A 374 4.61 23.57 14.69
CA GLY A 374 4.64 22.94 16.02
C GLY A 374 3.62 23.42 17.05
N GLU A 375 2.82 22.47 17.54
CA GLU A 375 2.68 22.15 18.97
C GLU A 375 2.90 20.62 19.11
N PRO A 376 3.67 20.13 20.12
CA PRO A 376 3.89 18.71 20.34
C PRO A 376 2.62 18.06 20.93
N GLY A 377 1.68 17.70 20.06
CA GLY A 377 0.44 17.02 20.44
C GLY A 377 0.12 15.76 19.63
N PHE A 378 0.77 15.57 18.47
CA PHE A 378 0.57 14.38 17.66
C PHE A 378 1.45 13.24 18.15
N ASN A 379 0.86 12.33 18.93
CA ASN A 379 1.42 11.01 19.15
C ASN A 379 0.93 10.09 18.03
N PRO A 380 1.76 9.71 17.04
CA PRO A 380 1.37 8.68 16.10
C PRO A 380 1.00 7.45 16.92
N LEU A 381 -0.16 6.88 16.62
CA LEU A 381 -0.60 5.65 17.24
C LEU A 381 0.45 4.56 16.91
N GLY A 382 1.27 4.19 17.90
CA GLY A 382 2.27 3.11 17.83
C GLY A 382 3.59 3.44 17.12
N ALA A 383 4.63 2.68 17.49
CA ALA A 383 5.93 2.63 16.81
C ALA A 383 5.97 1.39 15.89
N GLY A 384 6.18 1.58 14.59
CA GLY A 384 6.41 0.50 13.60
C GLY A 384 5.18 -0.32 13.19
N GLU A 385 4.25 -0.62 14.10
CA GLU A 385 3.04 -1.43 13.82
C GLU A 385 1.78 -0.57 13.60
N PRO A 386 0.86 -0.97 12.69
CA PRO A 386 -0.44 -0.34 12.59
C PRO A 386 -1.15 -0.31 13.92
N THR A 387 -1.63 0.86 14.30
CA THR A 387 -2.44 1.04 15.50
C THR A 387 -3.78 1.65 15.10
N VAL A 388 -4.85 1.14 15.73
CA VAL A 388 -6.24 1.53 15.49
C VAL A 388 -6.78 2.20 16.75
N ALA A 389 -7.31 3.41 16.61
CA ALA A 389 -8.00 4.12 17.68
C ALA A 389 -9.42 3.57 17.89
N SER A 390 -10.02 3.83 19.05
CA SER A 390 -11.37 3.35 19.38
C SER A 390 -12.47 3.84 18.45
N HIS A 391 -12.27 5.00 17.82
CA HIS A 391 -13.14 5.57 16.79
C HIS A 391 -12.84 5.03 15.38
N GLY A 392 -12.00 3.99 15.25
CA GLY A 392 -11.65 3.35 13.99
C GLY A 392 -10.61 4.08 13.13
N GLY A 393 -10.09 5.22 13.58
CA GLY A 393 -9.01 5.91 12.89
C GLY A 393 -7.71 5.12 13.01
N THR A 394 -6.93 5.05 11.94
CA THR A 394 -5.76 4.16 11.89
C THR A 394 -4.56 4.86 11.26
N ARG A 395 -3.36 4.58 11.78
CA ARG A 395 -2.12 4.76 11.03
C ARG A 395 -2.08 3.60 10.03
N GLY A 396 -2.74 3.80 8.88
CA GLY A 396 -3.16 2.69 8.01
C GLY A 396 -1.99 1.79 7.60
N ASP A 397 -2.21 0.50 7.74
CA ASP A 397 -1.37 -0.54 7.15
C ASP A 397 -2.16 -1.24 6.04
N THR A 398 -1.50 -2.13 5.31
CA THR A 398 -1.88 -2.54 3.95
C THR A 398 -1.39 -3.97 3.72
N CYS A 399 -1.68 -4.58 2.57
CA CYS A 399 -1.10 -5.86 2.18
C CYS A 399 -0.11 -5.67 1.02
N HIS A 400 0.74 -6.66 0.78
CA HIS A 400 1.59 -6.70 -0.42
C HIS A 400 1.71 -8.13 -0.94
N LEU A 401 1.86 -8.26 -2.26
CA LEU A 401 2.16 -9.52 -2.91
C LEU A 401 3.04 -9.33 -4.14
N ASP A 402 3.94 -10.29 -4.34
CA ASP A 402 4.86 -10.39 -5.46
C ASP A 402 4.81 -11.79 -6.06
N VAL A 403 4.84 -11.90 -7.38
CA VAL A 403 4.94 -13.18 -8.09
C VAL A 403 5.90 -13.09 -9.25
N VAL A 404 6.75 -14.11 -9.42
CA VAL A 404 7.46 -14.38 -10.66
C VAL A 404 7.25 -15.84 -11.07
N ASP A 405 6.90 -16.07 -12.33
CA ASP A 405 6.60 -17.40 -12.86
C ASP A 405 7.76 -17.99 -13.69
N ARG A 406 7.60 -19.25 -14.11
CA ARG A 406 8.56 -19.98 -14.95
C ARG A 406 8.88 -19.33 -16.29
N TRP A 407 8.04 -18.42 -16.77
CA TRP A 407 8.24 -17.71 -18.03
C TRP A 407 9.01 -16.40 -17.84
N GLY A 408 9.13 -15.94 -16.59
CA GLY A 408 9.80 -14.69 -16.24
C GLY A 408 8.85 -13.49 -16.19
N ASN A 409 7.53 -13.68 -16.22
CA ASN A 409 6.60 -12.60 -15.92
C ASN A 409 6.69 -12.24 -14.44
N MET A 410 6.61 -10.95 -14.12
CA MET A 410 6.65 -10.45 -12.76
C MET A 410 5.44 -9.55 -12.47
N VAL A 411 5.02 -9.54 -11.22
CA VAL A 411 4.00 -8.61 -10.71
C VAL A 411 4.30 -8.28 -9.26
N ALA A 412 4.19 -6.98 -8.92
CA ALA A 412 4.22 -6.46 -7.57
C ALA A 412 2.94 -5.64 -7.35
N ALA A 413 2.22 -5.90 -6.27
CA ALA A 413 0.96 -5.21 -5.96
C ALA A 413 0.81 -4.94 -4.47
N THR A 414 0.35 -3.74 -4.16
CA THR A 414 0.13 -3.28 -2.77
C THR A 414 -1.36 -2.97 -2.54
N PRO A 415 -2.24 -3.99 -2.41
CA PRO A 415 -3.68 -3.79 -2.23
C PRO A 415 -4.04 -3.36 -0.80
N SER A 416 -4.98 -2.44 -0.66
CA SER A 416 -5.32 -1.80 0.62
C SER A 416 -6.74 -1.25 0.63
N GLY A 417 -7.19 -0.74 1.78
CA GLY A 417 -8.49 -0.07 1.91
C GLY A 417 -9.64 -1.06 1.93
N GLY A 418 -10.85 -0.60 2.30
CA GLY A 418 -11.97 -1.51 2.54
C GLY A 418 -11.77 -2.40 3.76
N TRP A 419 -10.91 -1.99 4.69
CA TRP A 419 -10.64 -2.70 5.93
C TRP A 419 -11.78 -2.51 6.95
N LEU A 420 -11.87 -3.44 7.90
CA LEU A 420 -13.00 -3.56 8.83
C LEU A 420 -13.19 -2.36 9.78
N GLN A 421 -12.12 -1.68 10.17
CA GLN A 421 -12.14 -0.70 11.26
C GLN A 421 -12.64 0.69 10.89
N SER A 422 -12.83 1.02 9.61
CA SER A 422 -13.08 2.42 9.21
C SER A 422 -14.32 2.65 8.37
N ASN A 423 -15.14 1.64 8.10
CA ASN A 423 -16.48 1.80 7.56
C ASN A 423 -17.37 0.63 8.00
N PRO A 424 -18.70 0.83 8.11
CA PRO A 424 -19.62 -0.26 8.37
C PRO A 424 -19.65 -1.23 7.19
N VAL A 425 -19.69 -2.53 7.47
CA VAL A 425 -19.88 -3.59 6.47
C VAL A 425 -21.14 -3.32 5.66
N VAL A 426 -21.07 -3.46 4.34
CA VAL A 426 -22.24 -3.52 3.46
C VAL A 426 -22.94 -4.86 3.71
N PRO A 427 -24.12 -4.91 4.35
CA PRO A 427 -24.69 -6.14 4.91
C PRO A 427 -24.86 -7.26 3.88
N GLU A 428 -25.25 -6.90 2.65
CA GLU A 428 -25.51 -7.84 1.57
C GLU A 428 -24.23 -8.38 0.92
N LEU A 429 -23.07 -7.76 1.18
CA LEU A 429 -21.80 -8.08 0.54
C LEU A 429 -20.76 -8.69 1.49
N GLY A 430 -20.83 -8.37 2.79
CA GLY A 430 -19.89 -8.87 3.80
C GLY A 430 -18.57 -8.10 3.91
N PHE A 431 -18.44 -6.94 3.26
CA PHE A 431 -17.26 -6.06 3.37
C PHE A 431 -17.65 -4.57 3.36
N PRO A 432 -16.83 -3.68 3.94
CA PRO A 432 -17.10 -2.23 3.97
C PRO A 432 -16.50 -1.48 2.76
N LEU A 433 -16.86 -0.20 2.61
CA LEU A 433 -16.20 0.75 1.69
C LEU A 433 -14.80 1.19 2.18
N GLY A 434 -13.99 1.74 1.27
CA GLY A 434 -12.67 2.29 1.58
C GLY A 434 -12.69 3.66 2.29
N THR A 435 -11.50 4.19 2.58
CA THR A 435 -11.31 5.47 3.29
C THR A 435 -10.17 6.32 2.71
N ARG A 436 -9.81 6.13 1.44
CA ARG A 436 -8.62 6.76 0.84
C ARG A 436 -8.73 8.27 0.66
N LEU A 437 -9.93 8.84 0.55
CA LEU A 437 -10.11 10.30 0.43
C LEU A 437 -9.62 11.05 1.67
N GLN A 438 -9.44 10.37 2.82
CA GLN A 438 -8.82 10.97 4.01
C GLN A 438 -7.44 11.59 3.74
N MET A 439 -6.78 11.17 2.65
CA MET A 439 -5.46 11.64 2.23
C MET A 439 -5.50 12.96 1.44
N ALA A 440 -6.66 13.39 0.94
CA ALA A 440 -6.82 14.67 0.24
C ALA A 440 -6.89 15.86 1.22
N TRP A 441 -6.66 17.07 0.71
CA TRP A 441 -6.80 18.31 1.48
C TRP A 441 -8.13 19.02 1.21
N LEU A 442 -8.70 19.64 2.24
CA LEU A 442 -9.85 20.55 2.13
C LEU A 442 -9.40 22.00 1.92
N ASP A 443 -8.37 22.17 1.09
CA ASP A 443 -7.78 23.44 0.66
C ASP A 443 -7.77 23.46 -0.87
N GLU A 444 -8.20 24.54 -1.51
CA GLU A 444 -8.24 24.64 -2.97
C GLU A 444 -6.88 24.98 -3.61
N GLY A 445 -6.71 24.54 -4.86
CA GLY A 445 -5.56 24.89 -5.69
C GLY A 445 -4.23 24.25 -5.28
N LEU A 446 -4.28 23.11 -4.59
CA LEU A 446 -3.14 22.26 -4.29
C LEU A 446 -3.13 21.03 -5.21
N PRO A 447 -1.96 20.40 -5.45
CA PRO A 447 -1.89 19.16 -6.24
C PRO A 447 -2.75 18.02 -5.67
N ASN A 448 -2.96 18.01 -4.35
CA ASN A 448 -3.75 17.01 -3.62
C ASN A 448 -5.02 17.61 -2.98
N SER A 449 -5.58 18.66 -3.56
CA SER A 449 -6.93 19.14 -3.19
C SER A 449 -7.97 18.06 -3.45
N LEU A 450 -8.93 17.87 -2.53
CA LEU A 450 -10.10 17.02 -2.78
C LEU A 450 -10.83 17.52 -4.03
N THR A 451 -10.84 16.71 -5.09
CA THR A 451 -11.34 17.13 -6.41
C THR A 451 -12.16 15.99 -7.03
N PRO A 452 -13.43 16.25 -7.43
CA PRO A 452 -14.25 15.25 -8.12
C PRO A 452 -13.54 14.62 -9.32
N GLY A 453 -13.63 13.31 -9.45
CA GLY A 453 -13.01 12.57 -10.56
C GLY A 453 -11.47 12.48 -10.49
N ARG A 454 -10.84 12.91 -9.40
CA ARG A 454 -9.39 12.77 -9.17
C ARG A 454 -9.09 11.78 -8.07
N ARG A 455 -7.96 11.09 -8.21
CA ARG A 455 -7.43 10.16 -7.20
C ARG A 455 -6.91 10.96 -6.00
N PRO A 456 -7.19 10.57 -4.75
CA PRO A 456 -6.42 11.09 -3.63
C PRO A 456 -4.96 10.64 -3.79
N ARG A 457 -3.98 11.48 -3.42
CA ARG A 457 -2.57 11.07 -3.39
C ARG A 457 -2.43 9.88 -2.45
N THR A 458 -2.19 8.70 -3.00
CA THR A 458 -2.22 7.44 -2.24
C THR A 458 -0.84 7.05 -1.71
N THR A 459 -0.82 6.35 -0.57
CA THR A 459 0.41 5.78 -0.01
C THR A 459 0.84 4.48 -0.70
N LEU A 460 -0.06 3.85 -1.45
CA LEU A 460 0.15 2.54 -2.06
C LEU A 460 1.20 2.60 -3.16
N THR A 461 2.27 1.80 -3.03
CA THR A 461 3.47 1.99 -3.88
C THR A 461 4.32 0.72 -4.06
N PRO A 462 3.89 -0.25 -4.89
CA PRO A 462 4.73 -1.39 -5.28
C PRO A 462 5.97 -0.93 -6.07
N SER A 463 6.96 -1.82 -6.19
CA SER A 463 8.19 -1.56 -6.93
C SER A 463 8.54 -2.70 -7.88
N LEU A 464 9.13 -2.34 -9.01
CA LEU A 464 9.85 -3.27 -9.88
C LEU A 464 11.21 -2.67 -10.19
N ALA A 465 12.27 -3.46 -10.11
CA ALA A 465 13.63 -3.04 -10.42
C ALA A 465 14.19 -3.84 -11.60
N LEU A 466 14.81 -3.10 -12.51
CA LEU A 466 15.49 -3.61 -13.67
C LEU A 466 16.99 -3.50 -13.42
N ARG A 467 17.77 -4.41 -14.02
CA ARG A 467 19.23 -4.31 -14.11
C ARG A 467 19.59 -4.31 -15.59
N ASP A 468 20.31 -3.27 -16.04
CA ASP A 468 20.69 -3.09 -17.44
C ASP A 468 19.48 -3.19 -18.41
N GLY A 469 18.35 -2.62 -17.99
CA GLY A 469 17.10 -2.61 -18.77
C GLY A 469 16.29 -3.91 -18.74
N VAL A 470 16.70 -4.93 -17.99
CA VAL A 470 15.98 -6.21 -17.87
C VAL A 470 15.27 -6.29 -16.51
N PRO A 471 13.97 -6.67 -16.43
CA PRO A 471 13.29 -6.91 -15.17
C PRO A 471 13.98 -7.98 -14.32
N VAL A 472 14.39 -7.62 -13.10
CA VAL A 472 15.15 -8.50 -12.19
C VAL A 472 14.43 -8.74 -10.87
N MET A 473 13.73 -7.76 -10.31
CA MET A 473 13.14 -7.87 -8.97
C MET A 473 11.79 -7.16 -8.88
N ALA A 474 10.78 -7.85 -8.35
CA ALA A 474 9.48 -7.29 -7.97
C ALA A 474 9.39 -7.34 -6.45
N PHE A 475 9.01 -6.21 -5.83
CA PHE A 475 9.02 -6.08 -4.38
C PHE A 475 8.11 -4.98 -3.88
N GLY A 476 7.85 -5.03 -2.57
CA GLY A 476 7.27 -3.92 -1.84
C GLY A 476 6.95 -4.27 -0.41
N THR A 477 6.27 -3.36 0.26
CA THR A 477 5.83 -3.51 1.66
C THR A 477 4.58 -2.67 1.85
N PRO A 478 3.69 -3.06 2.76
CA PRO A 478 2.70 -2.16 3.30
C PRO A 478 3.34 -1.21 4.35
N GLY A 479 2.51 -0.46 5.09
CA GLY A 479 2.94 0.51 6.10
C GLY A 479 2.88 1.97 5.66
N GLY A 480 1.74 2.42 5.11
CA GLY A 480 1.45 3.85 4.93
C GLY A 480 2.59 4.72 4.37
N ASP A 481 2.94 5.79 5.09
CA ASP A 481 4.01 6.70 4.72
C ASP A 481 5.43 6.11 4.89
N GLN A 482 5.56 4.92 5.49
CA GLN A 482 6.83 4.21 5.64
C GLN A 482 7.16 3.36 4.40
N GLN A 483 6.20 3.11 3.50
CA GLN A 483 6.38 2.23 2.34
C GLN A 483 7.60 2.63 1.49
N ASP A 484 7.68 3.87 1.01
CA ASP A 484 8.84 4.40 0.27
C ASP A 484 9.89 5.02 1.20
N GLN A 485 10.01 4.53 2.43
CA GLN A 485 11.22 4.67 3.25
C GLN A 485 11.89 3.30 3.36
N TRP A 486 11.13 2.30 3.80
CA TRP A 486 11.62 0.93 3.93
C TRP A 486 12.03 0.31 2.59
N GLN A 487 11.33 0.62 1.48
CA GLN A 487 11.68 0.12 0.15
C GLN A 487 13.02 0.65 -0.37
N PRO A 488 13.33 1.96 -0.34
CA PRO A 488 14.66 2.46 -0.65
C PRO A 488 15.76 1.80 0.20
N HIS A 489 15.55 1.64 1.51
CA HIS A 489 16.54 0.99 2.39
C HIS A 489 16.79 -0.46 1.97
N PHE A 490 15.71 -1.21 1.69
CA PHE A 490 15.78 -2.58 1.18
C PHE A 490 16.48 -2.66 -0.17
N PHE A 491 16.10 -1.84 -1.13
CA PHE A 491 16.67 -1.84 -2.47
C PHE A 491 18.17 -1.53 -2.44
N LEU A 492 18.59 -0.49 -1.70
CA LEU A 492 19.99 -0.17 -1.52
C LEU A 492 20.74 -1.31 -0.83
N ALA A 493 20.12 -1.97 0.17
CA ALA A 493 20.70 -3.16 0.78
C ALA A 493 20.88 -4.31 -0.23
N VAL A 494 19.90 -4.58 -1.10
CA VAL A 494 20.03 -5.58 -2.17
C VAL A 494 21.17 -5.23 -3.12
N ALA A 495 21.30 -3.96 -3.51
CA ALA A 495 22.34 -3.50 -4.44
C ALA A 495 23.76 -3.47 -3.83
N LEU A 496 23.88 -3.24 -2.52
CA LEU A 496 25.18 -3.02 -1.85
C LEU A 496 25.69 -4.26 -1.08
N ARG A 497 24.82 -5.20 -0.72
CA ARG A 497 25.22 -6.39 0.04
C ARG A 497 25.82 -7.44 -0.87
N PRO A 498 26.79 -8.24 -0.35
CA PRO A 498 27.39 -9.30 -1.14
C PRO A 498 26.36 -10.37 -1.52
N PRO A 499 26.45 -10.98 -2.72
CA PRO A 499 25.59 -12.08 -3.12
C PRO A 499 25.63 -13.26 -2.15
N VAL A 500 24.49 -13.93 -1.98
CA VAL A 500 24.36 -15.14 -1.17
C VAL A 500 23.92 -16.28 -2.09
N ARG A 501 24.63 -17.41 -2.07
CA ARG A 501 24.40 -18.55 -2.98
C ARG A 501 24.41 -18.15 -4.47
N GLY A 502 25.26 -17.20 -4.83
CA GLY A 502 25.41 -16.71 -6.19
C GLY A 502 24.27 -15.82 -6.70
N GLY A 503 23.29 -15.46 -5.86
CA GLY A 503 22.20 -14.54 -6.21
C GLY A 503 22.08 -13.36 -5.24
N LEU A 504 21.07 -12.51 -5.47
CA LEU A 504 20.77 -11.35 -4.61
C LEU A 504 20.50 -11.78 -3.16
N ASP A 505 21.06 -11.06 -2.18
CA ASP A 505 20.81 -11.29 -0.75
C ASP A 505 19.46 -10.71 -0.30
N LEU A 506 18.36 -11.24 -0.88
CA LEU A 506 17.00 -10.74 -0.63
C LEU A 506 16.62 -10.85 0.85
N GLN A 507 16.76 -12.04 1.46
CA GLN A 507 16.37 -12.22 2.86
C GLN A 507 17.30 -11.47 3.82
N GLY A 508 18.60 -11.38 3.55
CA GLY A 508 19.50 -10.57 4.37
C GLY A 508 19.21 -9.08 4.29
N ALA A 509 18.76 -8.57 3.13
CA ALA A 509 18.28 -7.20 2.98
C ALA A 509 16.97 -6.96 3.75
N ILE A 510 16.04 -7.92 3.76
CA ILE A 510 14.80 -7.86 4.56
C ILE A 510 15.08 -7.94 6.07
N ASP A 511 16.00 -8.81 6.50
CA ASP A 511 16.32 -9.04 7.91
C ASP A 511 17.14 -7.90 8.52
N ALA A 512 17.80 -7.09 7.70
CA ALA A 512 18.59 -5.95 8.13
C ALA A 512 17.75 -5.02 9.05
N PRO A 513 18.34 -4.45 10.12
CA PRO A 513 17.67 -3.43 10.93
C PRO A 513 17.17 -2.29 10.03
N ASN A 514 15.88 -1.99 10.13
CA ASN A 514 15.26 -0.95 9.32
C ASN A 514 14.80 0.24 10.20
N TRP A 515 14.35 1.32 9.57
CA TRP A 515 13.98 2.56 10.25
C TRP A 515 13.01 3.40 9.40
N HIS A 516 12.36 4.38 10.03
CA HIS A 516 11.59 5.43 9.35
C HIS A 516 11.65 6.75 10.12
N ASN A 517 11.34 7.86 9.44
CA ASN A 517 11.12 9.14 10.07
C ASN A 517 9.66 9.58 9.89
N ASP A 518 9.20 10.43 10.81
CA ASP A 518 7.87 11.06 10.81
C ASP A 518 7.97 12.59 10.65
N GLY A 519 9.06 13.07 10.04
CA GLY A 519 9.40 14.47 9.85
C GLY A 519 8.61 15.17 8.72
N PHE A 520 7.39 14.74 8.45
CA PHE A 520 6.49 15.29 7.44
C PHE A 520 5.02 15.03 7.83
N PRO A 521 4.03 15.77 7.26
CA PRO A 521 2.62 15.51 7.51
C PRO A 521 2.19 14.11 7.06
N SER A 522 1.59 13.35 7.98
CA SER A 522 1.03 12.02 7.75
C SER A 522 -0.04 12.06 6.65
N SER A 523 -0.14 11.00 5.86
CA SER A 523 -1.24 10.82 4.90
C SER A 523 -2.56 10.45 5.58
N PHE A 524 -2.52 9.90 6.80
CA PHE A 524 -3.72 9.43 7.52
C PHE A 524 -4.21 10.43 8.55
N TYR A 525 -5.54 10.55 8.69
CA TYR A 525 -6.19 11.37 9.71
C TYR A 525 -5.62 11.07 11.11
N PRO A 526 -5.35 12.07 11.98
CA PRO A 526 -5.57 13.51 11.84
C PRO A 526 -4.42 14.31 11.19
N ARG A 527 -3.59 13.68 10.35
CA ARG A 527 -2.60 14.35 9.46
C ARG A 527 -1.46 15.10 10.18
N GLY A 528 -1.10 14.66 11.38
CA GLY A 528 -0.01 15.25 12.16
C GLY A 528 1.40 14.93 11.63
N MET A 529 2.40 15.56 12.25
CA MET A 529 3.84 15.44 11.93
C MET A 529 4.65 15.39 13.24
N ARG A 530 5.79 14.69 13.24
CA ARG A 530 6.79 14.74 14.32
C ARG A 530 8.14 15.26 13.81
N PRO A 531 8.38 16.59 13.89
CA PRO A 531 9.64 17.19 13.47
C PRO A 531 10.87 16.50 14.10
N GLY A 532 11.85 16.13 13.26
CA GLY A 532 13.11 15.53 13.69
C GLY A 532 13.02 14.07 14.19
N SER A 533 11.83 13.47 14.26
CA SER A 533 11.65 12.11 14.78
C SER A 533 12.20 11.04 13.84
N LEU A 534 12.90 10.07 14.41
CA LEU A 534 13.46 8.90 13.73
C LEU A 534 13.18 7.65 14.59
N THR A 535 12.51 6.65 14.04
CA THR A 535 12.28 5.36 14.70
C THR A 535 13.21 4.31 14.10
N VAL A 536 13.94 3.59 14.96
CA VAL A 536 14.87 2.52 14.56
C VAL A 536 14.58 1.23 15.32
N GLU A 537 14.84 0.07 14.72
CA GLU A 537 14.78 -1.20 15.46
C GLU A 537 15.87 -1.31 16.52
N SER A 538 15.57 -1.94 17.66
CA SER A 538 16.54 -2.14 18.74
C SER A 538 17.74 -3.04 18.40
N ARG A 539 17.71 -3.71 17.23
CA ARG A 539 18.86 -4.45 16.68
C ARG A 539 19.86 -3.57 15.94
N MET A 540 19.53 -2.31 15.68
CA MET A 540 20.49 -1.35 15.12
C MET A 540 21.65 -1.16 16.11
N PRO A 541 22.93 -1.15 15.65
CA PRO A 541 24.06 -0.99 16.55
C PRO A 541 23.95 0.27 17.41
N SER A 542 24.24 0.15 18.71
CA SER A 542 24.07 1.25 19.67
C SER A 542 24.89 2.48 19.32
N GLU A 543 26.09 2.28 18.77
CA GLU A 543 26.98 3.34 18.30
C GLU A 543 26.38 4.15 17.14
N VAL A 544 25.58 3.51 16.29
CA VAL A 544 24.84 4.19 15.22
C VAL A 544 23.72 5.04 15.81
N VAL A 545 22.97 4.49 16.78
CA VAL A 545 21.89 5.20 17.47
C VAL A 545 22.42 6.43 18.23
N GLU A 546 23.54 6.28 18.93
CA GLU A 546 24.20 7.36 19.67
C GLU A 546 24.70 8.46 18.73
N GLU A 547 25.29 8.09 17.60
CA GLU A 547 25.74 9.05 16.59
C GLU A 547 24.57 9.80 15.94
N LEU A 548 23.45 9.14 15.66
CA LEU A 548 22.24 9.80 15.15
C LEU A 548 21.67 10.81 16.16
N ARG A 549 21.63 10.45 17.45
CA ARG A 549 21.25 11.39 18.52
C ARG A 549 22.23 12.56 18.63
N ARG A 550 23.54 12.31 18.51
CA ARG A 550 24.58 13.35 18.52
C ARG A 550 24.41 14.34 17.36
N ARG A 551 23.98 13.85 16.19
CA ARG A 551 23.61 14.68 15.03
C ARG A 551 22.26 15.39 15.18
N GLY A 552 21.53 15.16 16.27
CA GLY A 552 20.29 15.87 16.60
C GLY A 552 19.01 15.18 16.16
N HIS A 553 19.02 13.89 15.80
CA HIS A 553 17.77 13.16 15.55
C HIS A 553 17.03 12.86 16.86
N ASP A 554 15.70 13.00 16.87
CA ASP A 554 14.83 12.53 17.97
C ASP A 554 14.59 11.03 17.82
N VAL A 555 15.55 10.23 18.29
CA VAL A 555 15.57 8.78 18.05
C VAL A 555 14.71 7.99 19.05
N THR A 556 13.63 7.41 18.54
CA THR A 556 12.83 6.37 19.21
C THR A 556 13.40 4.99 18.86
N VAL A 557 13.74 4.20 19.89
CA VAL A 557 14.18 2.80 19.69
C VAL A 557 12.97 1.88 19.86
N GLY A 558 12.48 1.35 18.75
CA GLY A 558 11.36 0.41 18.71
C GLY A 558 11.77 -1.03 19.03
N PRO A 559 10.83 -1.98 18.99
CA PRO A 559 11.12 -3.40 19.14
C PRO A 559 12.16 -3.91 18.13
N ALA A 560 12.69 -5.11 18.40
CA ALA A 560 13.76 -5.69 17.58
C ALA A 560 13.30 -6.00 16.14
N TRP A 561 12.02 -6.33 15.96
CA TRP A 561 11.44 -6.86 14.74
C TRP A 561 10.12 -6.13 14.44
N SER A 562 10.20 -4.82 14.18
CA SER A 562 9.03 -3.92 14.02
C SER A 562 9.03 -3.09 12.73
N GLU A 563 10.13 -2.98 12.00
CA GLU A 563 10.25 -2.06 10.86
C GLU A 563 10.25 -2.80 9.52
N GLY A 564 9.19 -2.63 8.73
CA GLY A 564 9.04 -3.19 7.39
C GLY A 564 8.31 -4.52 7.34
N ARG A 565 7.42 -4.68 6.36
CA ARG A 565 6.71 -5.92 6.03
C ARG A 565 6.99 -6.33 4.59
N LEU A 566 8.28 -6.24 4.25
CA LEU A 566 8.82 -6.45 2.90
C LEU A 566 8.53 -7.84 2.34
N CYS A 567 8.23 -7.84 1.05
CA CYS A 567 8.08 -8.98 0.17
C CYS A 567 8.98 -8.75 -1.04
N ALA A 568 9.59 -9.82 -1.55
CA ALA A 568 10.38 -9.73 -2.77
C ALA A 568 10.42 -11.06 -3.52
N VAL A 569 10.36 -10.98 -4.84
CA VAL A 569 10.73 -12.05 -5.77
C VAL A 569 11.72 -11.49 -6.79
N ALA A 570 12.60 -12.35 -7.29
CA ALA A 570 13.57 -11.95 -8.31
C ALA A 570 13.85 -13.06 -9.30
N ARG A 571 14.38 -12.68 -10.46
CA ARG A 571 14.90 -13.57 -11.49
C ARG A 571 16.29 -13.13 -11.89
N ASP A 572 17.22 -14.07 -11.88
CA ASP A 572 18.52 -13.89 -12.50
C ASP A 572 18.38 -14.01 -14.03
N PRO A 573 18.68 -12.96 -14.81
CA PRO A 573 18.49 -12.98 -16.26
C PRO A 573 19.52 -13.85 -16.99
N GLU A 574 20.69 -14.12 -16.40
CA GLU A 574 21.73 -14.94 -17.01
C GLU A 574 21.43 -16.43 -16.81
N THR A 575 21.00 -16.81 -15.61
CA THR A 575 20.79 -18.23 -15.26
C THR A 575 19.33 -18.67 -15.34
N GLY A 576 18.38 -17.74 -15.36
CA GLY A 576 16.95 -18.00 -15.30
C GLY A 576 16.45 -18.45 -13.92
N VAL A 577 17.32 -18.49 -12.90
CA VAL A 577 16.96 -18.89 -11.53
C VAL A 577 16.00 -17.87 -10.92
N LEU A 578 14.91 -18.36 -10.34
CA LEU A 578 13.95 -17.57 -9.59
C LEU A 578 14.31 -17.58 -8.11
N SER A 579 14.02 -16.50 -7.40
CA SER A 579 14.21 -16.40 -5.96
C SER A 579 13.12 -15.61 -5.26
N ALA A 580 12.96 -15.82 -3.95
CA ALA A 580 12.03 -15.07 -3.11
C ALA A 580 12.51 -14.94 -1.67
N ALA A 581 12.03 -13.89 -1.00
CA ALA A 581 12.23 -13.66 0.42
C ALA A 581 11.04 -12.89 1.01
N ALA A 582 10.80 -13.04 2.31
CA ALA A 582 9.69 -12.38 2.99
C ALA A 582 10.03 -11.99 4.43
N ASN A 583 9.39 -10.91 4.87
CA ASN A 583 9.59 -10.34 6.21
C ASN A 583 9.25 -11.30 7.37
N PRO A 584 10.08 -11.38 8.42
CA PRO A 584 9.81 -12.18 9.63
C PRO A 584 9.02 -11.46 10.73
N ARG A 585 8.95 -10.13 10.67
CA ARG A 585 8.32 -9.29 11.68
C ARG A 585 6.81 -9.55 11.73
N GLY A 586 6.25 -9.72 12.92
CA GLY A 586 4.85 -10.11 13.11
C GLY A 586 4.50 -11.54 12.68
N THR A 587 5.49 -12.37 12.32
CA THR A 587 5.32 -13.81 12.01
C THR A 587 4.21 -14.15 10.98
N GLN A 588 3.96 -13.26 10.03
CA GLN A 588 2.85 -13.38 9.07
C GLN A 588 3.30 -13.45 7.61
N GLY A 589 4.22 -12.57 7.21
CA GLY A 589 4.77 -12.53 5.86
C GLY A 589 5.53 -13.82 5.51
N TYR A 590 5.32 -14.32 4.30
CA TYR A 590 5.90 -15.60 3.89
C TYR A 590 6.15 -15.70 2.39
N ALA A 591 7.30 -16.28 2.03
CA ALA A 591 7.66 -16.61 0.66
C ALA A 591 7.53 -18.12 0.43
N VAL A 592 7.05 -18.51 -0.75
CA VAL A 592 6.96 -19.90 -1.20
C VAL A 592 7.41 -20.00 -2.66
N GLY A 593 7.97 -21.13 -3.05
CA GLY A 593 8.39 -21.36 -4.43
C GLY A 593 9.38 -22.51 -4.57
N ARG A 594 9.62 -22.92 -5.81
CA ARG A 594 10.50 -24.05 -6.16
C ARG A 594 11.00 -23.98 -7.60
#